data_AF-A0A6C1C4Q0-F1
#
_entry.id   AF-A0A6C1C4Q0-F1
#
_cell.length_a   1.000
_cell.length_b   1.000
_cell.length_c   1.000
_cell.angle_alpha   90.00
_cell.angle_beta   90.00
_cell.angle_gamma   90.00
#
_symmetry.space_group_name_H-M   'P 1'
#
loop_
_entity.id
_entity.type
_entity.pdbx_description
1 polymer ?
#
loop_
_entity_poly.entity_id
_entity_poly.type
_entity_poly.pdbx_seq_one_letter_code
_entity_poly.pdbx_strand_id
1 'polypeptide(L)'
;MTEIAISAARSQLGDLVRRAAHGRETIALTDHGHVAALLVSPQVIEDFEDALALAEYERRKAEGKPESGTSHEEVGRMLGLR
;
A
#
# COMPACT_ATOMS: atom_id res chain seq x y z
N MET A 1 -8.66 12.85 3.05
CA MET A 1 -9.45 12.01 2.15
C MET A 1 -10.56 12.86 1.58
N THR A 2 -10.68 12.90 0.26
CA THR A 2 -11.73 13.66 -0.44
C THR A 2 -12.78 12.69 -0.96
N GLU A 3 -14.05 13.05 -0.91
CA GLU A 3 -15.14 12.21 -1.42
C GLU A 3 -15.79 12.84 -2.64
N ILE A 4 -16.10 12.03 -3.66
CA ILE A 4 -16.77 12.47 -4.87
C ILE A 4 -17.69 11.39 -5.43
N ALA A 5 -18.90 11.77 -5.83
CA ALA A 5 -19.81 10.87 -6.51
C ALA A 5 -19.22 10.39 -7.84
N ILE A 6 -19.35 9.11 -8.17
CA ILE A 6 -18.79 8.50 -9.38
C ILE A 6 -19.28 9.19 -10.66
N SER A 7 -20.53 9.69 -10.66
CA SER A 7 -21.11 10.46 -11.75
C SER A 7 -20.36 11.79 -11.99
N ALA A 8 -19.94 12.47 -10.92
CA ALA A 8 -19.16 13.70 -10.98
C ALA A 8 -17.66 13.44 -11.26
N ALA A 9 -17.13 12.32 -10.80
CA ALA A 9 -15.75 11.91 -11.04
C ALA A 9 -15.47 11.63 -12.54
N ARG A 10 -16.48 11.13 -13.26
CA ARG A 10 -16.36 10.74 -14.68
C ARG A 10 -15.78 11.84 -15.58
N SER A 11 -16.17 13.10 -15.37
CA SER A 11 -15.71 14.23 -16.20
C SER A 11 -14.31 14.74 -15.83
N GLN A 12 -13.75 14.31 -14.69
CA GLN A 12 -12.50 14.83 -14.13
C GLN A 12 -11.50 13.72 -13.74
N LEU A 13 -11.70 12.49 -14.23
CA LEU A 13 -10.90 11.33 -13.84
C LEU A 13 -9.39 11.57 -13.99
N GLY A 14 -8.96 12.22 -15.07
CA GLY A 14 -7.55 12.53 -15.29
C GLY A 14 -6.93 13.46 -14.24
N ASP A 15 -7.71 14.41 -13.70
CA ASP A 15 -7.25 15.28 -12.60
C ASP A 15 -7.17 14.52 -11.28
N LEU A 16 -8.21 13.72 -10.97
CA LEU A 16 -8.24 12.88 -9.78
C LEU A 16 -7.06 11.89 -9.74
N VAL A 17 -6.71 11.29 -10.88
CA VAL A 17 -5.54 10.39 -11.00
C VAL A 17 -4.24 11.15 -10.74
N ARG A 18 -4.06 12.36 -11.28
CA ARG A 18 -2.86 13.17 -11.00
C ARG A 18 -2.75 13.57 -9.53
N ARG A 19 -3.87 13.93 -8.91
CA ARG A 19 -3.93 14.24 -7.47
C ARG A 19 -3.58 13.04 -6.60
N ALA A 20 -4.10 11.86 -6.93
CA ALA A 20 -3.73 10.63 -6.24
C ALA A 20 -2.24 10.29 -6.45
N ALA A 21 -1.78 10.27 -7.71
CA ALA A 21 -0.41 9.86 -8.05
C ALA A 21 0.67 10.79 -7.47
N HIS A 22 0.49 12.11 -7.54
CA HIS A 22 1.52 13.08 -7.13
C HIS A 22 1.27 13.70 -5.76
N GLY A 23 0.02 13.95 -5.41
CA GLY A 23 -0.36 14.54 -4.11
C GLY A 23 -0.48 13.52 -3.00
N ARG A 24 -0.40 12.22 -3.31
CA ARG A 24 -0.72 11.10 -2.40
C ARG A 24 -2.10 11.25 -1.74
N GLU A 25 -3.03 11.89 -2.45
CA GLU A 25 -4.38 12.11 -1.96
C GLU A 25 -5.24 10.85 -2.17
N THR A 26 -5.77 10.29 -1.08
CA THR A 26 -6.82 9.26 -1.17
C THR A 26 -8.16 9.91 -1.49
N ILE A 27 -8.76 9.48 -2.60
CA ILE A 27 -10.06 9.96 -3.08
C ILE A 27 -11.07 8.81 -3.01
N ALA A 28 -12.15 9.00 -2.27
CA ALA A 28 -13.26 8.06 -2.22
C ALA A 28 -14.27 8.36 -3.33
N LEU A 29 -14.51 7.36 -4.17
CA LEU A 29 -15.58 7.38 -5.16
C LEU A 29 -16.84 6.82 -4.52
N THR A 30 -17.90 7.63 -4.50
CA THR A 30 -19.18 7.23 -3.91
C THR A 30 -20.21 6.87 -4.99
N ASP A 31 -21.03 5.87 -4.69
CA ASP A 31 -22.24 5.55 -5.45
C ASP A 31 -23.42 5.54 -4.48
N HIS A 32 -24.49 6.26 -4.85
CA HIS A 32 -25.66 6.48 -3.99
C HIS A 32 -25.35 6.89 -2.53
N GLY A 33 -24.27 7.67 -2.32
CA GLY A 33 -23.86 8.16 -1.00
C GLY A 33 -22.99 7.18 -0.19
N HIS A 34 -22.67 6.01 -0.74
CA HIS A 34 -21.79 5.03 -0.12
C HIS A 34 -20.45 4.98 -0.84
N VAL A 35 -19.35 4.81 -0.11
CA VAL A 35 -18.02 4.60 -0.71
C VAL A 35 -18.02 3.28 -1.48
N ALA A 36 -17.84 3.36 -2.79
CA ALA A 36 -17.81 2.21 -3.69
C ALA A 36 -16.36 1.82 -4.04
N ALA A 37 -15.45 2.78 -4.13
CA ALA A 37 -14.04 2.55 -4.44
C ALA A 37 -13.15 3.66 -3.87
N LEU A 38 -11.86 3.36 -3.74
CA LEU A 38 -10.82 4.34 -3.43
C LEU A 38 -9.87 4.46 -4.62
N LEU A 39 -9.55 5.68 -5.00
CA LEU A 39 -8.41 5.99 -5.84
C LEU A 39 -7.25 6.40 -4.93
N VAL A 40 -6.18 5.63 -5.00
CA VAL A 40 -4.98 5.79 -4.16
C VAL A 40 -3.74 5.77 -5.02
N SER A 41 -2.68 6.45 -4.57
CA SER A 41 -1.36 6.27 -5.16
C SER A 41 -0.88 4.83 -4.94
N PRO A 42 -0.20 4.19 -5.92
CA PRO A 42 0.45 2.90 -5.71
C PRO A 42 1.35 2.89 -4.47
N GLN A 43 2.05 4.00 -4.20
CA GLN A 43 2.92 4.13 -3.04
C GLN A 43 2.20 3.97 -1.70
N VAL A 44 0.92 4.37 -1.59
CA VAL A 44 0.15 4.16 -0.36
C VAL A 44 -0.11 2.68 -0.12
N ILE A 45 -0.28 1.89 -1.19
CA ILE A 45 -0.43 0.44 -1.08
C ILE A 45 0.91 -0.19 -0.66
N GLU A 46 2.01 0.21 -1.30
CA GLU A 46 3.37 -0.22 -0.93
C GLU A 46 3.66 0.05 0.56
N ASP A 47 3.35 1.25 1.05
CA ASP A 47 3.53 1.62 2.45
C ASP A 47 2.68 0.72 3.40
N PHE A 48 1.47 0.33 2.99
CA PHE A 48 0.63 -0.59 3.78
C PHE A 48 1.15 -2.04 3.75
N GLU A 49 1.67 -2.49 2.61
CA GLU A 49 2.28 -3.81 2.47
C GLU A 49 3.54 -3.92 3.36
N ASP A 50 4.39 -2.89 3.37
CA ASP A 50 5.56 -2.80 4.23
C ASP A 50 5.17 -2.81 5.73
N ALA A 51 4.16 -2.02 6.09
CA ALA A 51 3.66 -1.97 7.46
C ALA A 51 3.08 -3.32 7.92
N LEU A 52 2.35 -4.01 7.03
CA LEU A 52 1.82 -5.34 7.29
C LEU A 52 2.94 -6.36 7.48
N ALA A 53 3.94 -6.37 6.59
CA ALA A 53 5.08 -7.26 6.69
C ALA A 53 5.83 -7.09 8.02
N LEU A 54 6.04 -5.85 8.47
CA LEU A 54 6.65 -5.55 9.76
C LEU A 54 5.79 -6.03 10.93
N ALA A 55 4.47 -5.76 10.89
CA ALA A 55 3.55 -6.19 11.95
C ALA A 55 3.50 -7.72 12.07
N GLU A 56 3.48 -8.43 10.95
CA GLU A 56 3.52 -9.89 10.94
C GLU A 56 4.84 -10.45 11.48
N TYR A 57 5.97 -9.83 11.14
CA TYR A 57 7.27 -10.21 11.67
C TYR A 57 7.32 -10.04 13.20
N GLU A 58 6.91 -8.89 13.72
CA GLU A 58 6.88 -8.64 15.17
C GLU A 58 5.92 -9.59 15.89
N ARG A 59 4.77 -9.91 15.29
CA ARG A 59 3.85 -10.93 15.82
C ARG A 59 4.53 -12.30 15.91
N ARG A 60 5.18 -12.77 14.85
CA ARG A 60 5.89 -14.07 14.83
C ARG A 60 6.99 -14.14 15.88
N LYS A 61 7.74 -13.05 16.04
CA LYS A 61 8.79 -12.90 17.05
C LYS A 61 8.22 -12.99 18.47
N ALA A 62 7.13 -12.29 18.75
CA ALA A 62 6.45 -12.34 20.06
C ALA A 62 5.88 -13.73 20.38
N GLU A 63 5.42 -14.47 19.37
CA GLU A 63 4.93 -15.84 19.50
C GLU A 63 6.03 -16.89 19.68
N GLY A 64 7.31 -16.50 19.71
CA GLY A 64 8.43 -17.43 19.80
C GLY A 64 8.58 -18.31 18.54
N LYS A 65 7.98 -17.88 17.42
CA LYS A 65 8.14 -18.48 16.09
C LYS A 65 8.91 -17.53 15.15
N PRO A 66 10.02 -16.89 15.56
CA PRO A 66 10.78 -16.12 14.59
C PRO A 66 11.26 -17.10 13.50
N GLU A 67 10.94 -16.79 12.25
CA GLU A 67 11.64 -17.41 11.13
C GLU A 67 13.13 -17.16 11.36
N SER A 68 13.94 -18.20 11.21
CA SER A 68 15.39 -18.07 11.35
C SER A 68 15.87 -17.06 10.32
N GLY A 69 16.17 -15.83 10.75
CA GLY A 69 16.65 -14.79 9.85
C GLY A 69 17.92 -15.29 9.14
N THR A 70 17.96 -15.16 7.82
CA THR A 70 19.15 -15.52 7.05
C THR A 70 20.24 -14.48 7.32
N SER A 71 21.43 -14.95 7.72
CA SER A 71 22.55 -14.04 7.96
C SER A 71 22.96 -13.31 6.68
N HIS A 72 23.52 -12.11 6.80
CA HIS A 72 24.01 -11.36 5.62
C HIS A 72 25.06 -12.15 4.82
N GLU A 73 25.88 -12.96 5.48
CA GLU A 73 26.86 -13.83 4.84
C GLU A 73 26.22 -14.94 4.01
N GLU A 74 25.16 -15.55 4.52
CA GLU A 74 24.41 -16.60 3.85
C GLU A 74 23.62 -16.06 2.65
N VAL A 75 23.01 -14.88 2.77
CA VAL A 75 22.40 -14.17 1.63
C VAL A 75 23.45 -13.88 0.54
N GLY A 76 24.65 -13.45 0.93
CA GLY A 76 25.75 -13.21 0.00
C GLY A 76 26.14 -14.46 -0.80
N ARG A 77 26.18 -15.63 -0.16
CA ARG A 77 26.41 -16.91 -0.84
C ARG A 77 25.27 -17.29 -1.78
N MET A 78 24.00 -17.12 -1.37
CA MET A 78 22.83 -17.46 -2.19
C MET A 78 22.74 -16.64 -3.46
N LEU A 79 23.12 -15.36 -3.40
CA LEU A 79 23.03 -14.42 -4.52
C LEU A 79 24.30 -14.36 -5.38
N GLY A 80 25.34 -15.14 -5.05
CA GLY A 80 26.62 -15.12 -5.78
C GLY A 80 27.39 -13.79 -5.65
N LEU A 81 27.18 -13.06 -4.55
CA LEU A 81 27.81 -11.77 -4.27
C LEU A 81 29.13 -11.92 -3.48
N ARG A 82 29.54 -13.16 -3.17
CA ARG A 82 30.82 -13.54 -2.55
C ARG A 82 31.29 -14.90 -3.06
#